data_AF-A0A0C3K4A5-F1
#
_entry.id   AF-A0A0C3K4A5-F1
#
_cell.length_a   1.000
_cell.length_b   1.000
_cell.length_c   1.000
_cell.angle_alpha   90.00
_cell.angle_beta   90.00
_cell.angle_gamma   90.00
#
_symmetry.space_group_name_H-M   'P 1'
#
loop_
_entity.id
_entity.type
_entity.pdbx_description
1 polymer ?
#
loop_
_entity_poly.entity_id
_entity_poly.type
_entity_poly.pdbx_seq_one_letter_code
_entity_poly.pdbx_strand_id
1 'polypeptide(L)'
;MTIEEALARDPTDKQRGYKELEEWVDGALDMYRPEFRPILFPMFLYFYLELVQQAHSEAAQHFFETYSPPLMSTHAQILNHLKSIKLPHILAQDEHAQRYLDEKYVIRMSRSAFGLLLGWLMEGSGGEAMGAGEGFGGEKNKRGRATIRRILNDRIIVDGKRHSCLSFRNQATDRWSPP
;
A
#
# COMPACT_ATOMS: atom_id res chain seq x y z
N MET A 1 -26.15 -4.46 -4.10
CA MET A 1 -25.36 -4.26 -2.88
C MET A 1 -25.61 -5.44 -1.96
N THR A 2 -24.69 -6.41 -1.93
CA THR A 2 -24.85 -7.65 -1.14
C THR A 2 -24.23 -7.52 0.25
N ILE A 3 -24.64 -8.38 1.17
CA ILE A 3 -24.14 -8.40 2.56
C ILE A 3 -22.63 -8.71 2.59
N GLU A 4 -22.12 -9.48 1.61
CA GLU A 4 -20.70 -9.76 1.45
C GLU A 4 -19.89 -8.51 1.08
N GLU A 5 -20.42 -7.62 0.22
CA GLU A 5 -19.79 -6.33 -0.07
C GLU A 5 -19.75 -5.39 1.14
N ALA A 6 -20.63 -5.59 2.14
CA ALA A 6 -20.61 -4.84 3.39
C ALA A 6 -19.63 -5.44 4.42
N LEU A 7 -19.53 -6.77 4.49
CA LEU A 7 -18.56 -7.47 5.34
C LEU A 7 -17.11 -7.28 4.88
N ALA A 8 -16.88 -7.06 3.59
CA ALA A 8 -15.58 -6.67 3.03
C ALA A 8 -15.18 -5.20 3.32
N ARG A 9 -16.01 -4.44 4.05
CA ARG A 9 -15.78 -3.02 4.39
C ARG A 9 -15.47 -2.77 5.87
N ASP A 10 -15.26 -3.80 6.68
CA ASP A 10 -14.84 -3.62 8.08
C ASP A 10 -13.62 -2.67 8.12
N PRO A 11 -13.72 -1.47 8.72
CA PRO A 11 -12.60 -0.53 8.76
C PRO A 11 -11.37 -1.11 9.47
N THR A 12 -11.57 -2.10 10.35
CA THR A 12 -10.49 -2.78 11.06
C THR A 12 -9.72 -3.78 10.17
N ASP A 13 -10.27 -4.26 9.04
CA ASP A 13 -9.52 -5.09 8.08
C ASP A 13 -8.42 -4.28 7.37
N LYS A 14 -8.67 -2.99 7.08
CA LYS A 14 -7.65 -2.08 6.51
C LYS A 14 -6.56 -1.76 7.53
N GLN A 15 -6.93 -1.49 8.78
CA GLN A 15 -5.96 -1.27 9.87
C GLN A 15 -5.08 -2.50 10.11
N ARG A 16 -5.66 -3.71 10.17
CA ARG A 16 -4.92 -4.97 10.30
C ARG A 16 -4.01 -5.24 9.10
N GLY A 17 -4.54 -5.15 7.88
CA GLY A 17 -3.77 -5.42 6.66
C GLY A 17 -2.57 -4.48 6.51
N TYR A 18 -2.71 -3.20 6.87
CA TYR A 18 -1.59 -2.27 6.84
C TYR A 18 -0.53 -2.62 7.88
N LYS A 19 -0.94 -2.94 9.12
CA LYS A 19 -0.03 -3.39 10.18
C LYS A 19 0.77 -4.61 9.76
N GLU A 20 0.10 -5.62 9.20
CA GLU A 20 0.75 -6.84 8.72
C GLU A 20 1.74 -6.56 7.58
N LEU A 21 1.42 -5.61 6.70
CA LEU A 21 2.33 -5.16 5.64
C LEU A 21 3.56 -4.43 6.22
N GLU A 22 3.35 -3.53 7.18
CA GLU A 22 4.42 -2.79 7.86
C GLU A 22 5.36 -3.75 8.60
N GLU A 23 4.81 -4.68 9.40
CA GLU A 23 5.55 -5.74 10.08
C GLU A 23 6.32 -6.64 9.11
N TRP A 24 5.71 -6.99 7.97
CA TRP A 24 6.37 -7.76 6.91
C TRP A 24 7.52 -6.99 6.24
N VAL A 25 7.33 -5.71 5.93
CA VAL A 25 8.37 -4.85 5.34
C VAL A 25 9.53 -4.65 6.32
N ASP A 26 9.25 -4.45 7.61
CA ASP A 26 10.28 -4.26 8.62
C ASP A 26 10.97 -5.57 9.03
N GLY A 27 10.30 -6.72 8.95
CA GLY A 27 10.89 -8.04 9.16
C GLY A 27 11.70 -8.61 7.99
N ALA A 28 11.54 -8.06 6.78
CA ALA A 28 12.25 -8.51 5.59
C ALA A 28 13.78 -8.29 5.66
N LEU A 29 14.54 -9.03 4.86
CA LEU A 29 16.01 -8.90 4.80
C LEU A 29 16.44 -7.49 4.39
N ASP A 30 17.45 -6.94 5.04
CA ASP A 30 18.01 -5.58 4.87
C ASP A 30 18.29 -5.21 3.40
N MET A 31 18.70 -6.17 2.57
CA MET A 31 18.93 -5.94 1.14
C MET A 31 17.66 -5.65 0.33
N TYR A 32 16.49 -6.11 0.80
CA TYR A 32 15.19 -5.91 0.15
C TYR A 32 14.32 -4.83 0.83
N ARG A 33 14.53 -4.53 2.12
CA ARG A 33 13.76 -3.49 2.83
C ARG A 33 13.69 -2.13 2.09
N PRO A 34 14.77 -1.61 1.46
CA PRO A 34 14.70 -0.39 0.65
C PRO A 34 13.83 -0.49 -0.61
N GLU A 35 13.61 -1.70 -1.14
CA GLU A 35 12.74 -1.95 -2.30
C GLU A 35 11.27 -2.13 -1.89
N PHE A 36 11.03 -2.56 -0.64
CA PHE A 36 9.70 -2.73 -0.09
C PHE A 36 9.12 -1.47 0.55
N ARG A 37 9.91 -0.68 1.31
CA ARG A 37 9.42 0.56 1.97
C ARG A 37 8.57 1.47 1.07
N PRO A 38 8.88 1.68 -0.23
CA PRO A 38 8.04 2.49 -1.12
C PRO A 38 6.59 1.99 -1.34
N ILE A 39 6.23 0.76 -0.93
CA ILE A 39 4.84 0.26 -1.00
C ILE A 39 3.95 0.78 0.13
N LEU A 40 4.54 1.17 1.25
CA LEU A 40 3.80 1.58 2.44
C LEU A 40 3.00 2.87 2.17
N PHE A 41 3.61 3.87 1.52
CA PHE A 41 2.93 5.12 1.19
C PHE A 41 1.68 4.97 0.29
N PRO A 42 1.74 4.33 -0.91
CA PRO A 42 0.54 4.16 -1.73
C PRO A 42 -0.50 3.27 -1.05
N MET A 43 -0.11 2.25 -0.28
CA MET A 43 -1.09 1.46 0.48
C MET A 43 -1.79 2.28 1.57
N PHE A 44 -1.06 3.13 2.29
CA PHE A 44 -1.62 4.09 3.24
C PHE A 44 -2.61 5.04 2.55
N LEU A 45 -2.19 5.64 1.43
CA LEU A 45 -2.98 6.56 0.61
C LEU A 45 -4.33 5.93 0.21
N TYR A 46 -4.30 4.76 -0.44
CA TYR A 46 -5.52 4.11 -0.90
C TYR A 46 -6.41 3.62 0.25
N PHE A 47 -5.83 3.09 1.34
CA PHE A 47 -6.62 2.69 2.51
C PHE A 47 -7.31 3.88 3.20
N TYR A 48 -6.62 5.01 3.35
CA TYR A 48 -7.21 6.23 3.90
C TYR A 48 -8.36 6.75 3.03
N LEU A 49 -8.13 6.88 1.72
CA LEU A 49 -9.14 7.37 0.76
C LEU A 49 -10.37 6.44 0.70
N GLU A 50 -10.18 5.12 0.75
CA GLU A 50 -11.31 4.17 0.80
C GLU A 50 -12.09 4.25 2.12
N LEU A 51 -11.44 4.47 3.27
CA LEU A 51 -12.13 4.69 4.55
C LEU A 51 -12.97 5.97 4.52
N VAL A 52 -12.42 7.06 3.97
CA VAL A 52 -13.14 8.33 3.80
C VAL A 52 -14.32 8.17 2.83
N GLN A 53 -14.12 7.50 1.69
CA GLN A 53 -15.19 7.24 0.71
C GLN A 53 -16.31 6.37 1.30
N GLN A 54 -16.00 5.45 2.22
CA GLN A 54 -16.94 4.61 2.95
C GLN A 54 -17.60 5.34 4.14
N ALA A 55 -17.35 6.63 4.32
CA ALA A 55 -17.81 7.47 5.43
C ALA A 55 -17.36 7.00 6.84
N HIS A 56 -16.32 6.16 6.91
CA HIS A 56 -15.72 5.68 8.17
C HIS A 56 -14.71 6.71 8.74
N SER A 57 -15.16 7.96 8.91
CA SER A 57 -14.31 9.12 9.22
C SER A 57 -13.48 8.96 10.50
N GLU A 58 -14.03 8.34 11.54
CA GLU A 58 -13.32 8.05 12.80
C GLU A 58 -12.19 7.03 12.58
N ALA A 59 -12.48 5.93 11.88
CA ALA A 59 -11.47 4.93 11.57
C ALA A 59 -10.40 5.44 10.59
N ALA A 60 -10.77 6.32 9.65
CA ALA A 60 -9.85 7.03 8.78
C ALA A 60 -8.91 7.95 9.57
N GLN A 61 -9.44 8.71 10.54
CA GLN A 61 -8.64 9.57 11.41
C GLN A 61 -7.67 8.75 12.28
N HIS A 62 -8.15 7.68 12.92
CA HIS A 62 -7.32 6.77 13.71
C HIS A 62 -6.22 6.10 12.87
N PHE A 63 -6.57 5.61 11.67
CA PHE A 63 -5.61 5.05 10.72
C PHE A 63 -4.54 6.08 10.31
N PHE A 64 -4.96 7.32 10.03
CA PHE A 64 -4.03 8.40 9.68
C PHE A 64 -3.07 8.71 10.83
N GLU A 65 -3.59 8.88 12.05
CA GLU A 65 -2.77 9.21 13.23
C GLU A 65 -1.79 8.08 13.60
N THR A 66 -2.19 6.82 13.41
CA THR A 66 -1.35 5.65 13.68
C THR A 66 -0.19 5.53 12.68
N TYR A 67 -0.47 5.60 11.37
CA TYR A 67 0.49 5.18 10.33
C TYR A 67 1.10 6.31 9.49
N SER A 68 0.61 7.54 9.58
CA SER A 68 1.25 8.68 8.91
C SER A 68 2.64 9.09 9.44
N PRO A 69 2.99 8.98 10.75
CA PRO A 69 4.21 9.60 11.26
C PRO A 69 5.53 9.18 10.57
N PRO A 70 5.77 7.89 10.24
CA PRO A 70 6.96 7.49 9.48
C PRO A 70 6.99 8.09 8.06
N LEU A 71 5.82 8.16 7.42
CA LEU A 71 5.63 8.64 6.04
C LEU A 71 5.77 10.16 5.91
N MET A 72 5.51 10.92 6.98
CA MET A 72 5.68 12.38 7.01
C MET A 72 7.09 12.84 6.64
N SER A 73 8.11 12.02 6.90
CA SER A 73 9.51 12.33 6.56
C SER A 73 9.74 12.54 5.06
N THR A 74 8.94 11.91 4.19
CA THR A 74 9.06 11.99 2.73
C THR A 74 7.85 12.68 2.10
N HIS A 75 6.63 12.39 2.57
CA HIS A 75 5.38 12.79 1.89
C HIS A 75 4.54 13.81 2.68
N ALA A 76 5.16 14.63 3.54
CA ALA A 76 4.47 15.62 4.38
C ALA A 76 3.45 16.48 3.65
N GLN A 77 3.74 16.94 2.42
CA GLN A 77 2.82 17.78 1.65
C GLN A 77 1.51 17.05 1.32
N ILE A 78 1.60 15.83 0.80
CA ILE A 78 0.44 15.01 0.43
C ILE A 78 -0.33 14.61 1.70
N LEU A 79 0.37 14.21 2.77
CA LEU A 79 -0.26 13.81 4.03
C LEU A 79 -0.99 14.96 4.72
N ASN A 80 -0.42 16.18 4.73
CA ASN A 80 -1.09 17.36 5.25
C ASN A 80 -2.35 17.72 4.44
N HIS A 81 -2.32 17.54 3.11
CA HIS A 81 -3.50 17.71 2.26
C HIS A 81 -4.58 16.68 2.59
N LEU A 82 -4.23 15.38 2.58
CA LEU A 82 -5.14 14.28 2.92
C LEU A 82 -5.82 14.47 4.28
N LYS A 83 -5.09 14.97 5.30
CA LYS A 83 -5.63 15.22 6.65
C LYS A 83 -6.84 16.16 6.67
N SER A 84 -7.02 16.99 5.65
CA SER A 84 -8.20 17.86 5.48
C SER A 84 -9.42 17.12 4.92
N ILE A 85 -9.21 16.02 4.20
CA ILE A 85 -10.23 15.30 3.42
C ILE A 85 -10.89 14.23 4.30
N LYS A 86 -11.81 14.66 5.17
CA LYS A 86 -12.44 13.75 6.17
C LYS A 86 -13.79 13.19 5.77
N LEU A 87 -14.42 13.71 4.71
CA LEU A 87 -15.81 13.39 4.35
C LEU A 87 -15.92 13.01 2.86
N PRO A 88 -16.82 12.09 2.47
CA PRO A 88 -16.97 11.65 1.08
C PRO A 88 -17.22 12.79 0.08
N HIS A 89 -17.95 13.84 0.48
CA HIS A 89 -18.24 14.97 -0.42
C HIS A 89 -17.02 15.87 -0.65
N ILE A 90 -16.17 16.06 0.37
CA ILE A 90 -14.89 16.78 0.22
C ILE A 90 -13.97 15.98 -0.69
N LEU A 91 -13.88 14.66 -0.48
CA LEU A 91 -13.12 13.76 -1.33
C LEU A 91 -13.57 13.84 -2.80
N ALA A 92 -14.87 13.90 -3.07
CA ALA A 92 -15.42 14.00 -4.42
C ALA A 92 -15.18 15.36 -5.10
N GLN A 93 -14.89 16.42 -4.33
CA GLN A 93 -14.60 17.77 -4.85
C GLN A 93 -13.10 18.05 -4.98
N ASP A 94 -12.25 17.24 -4.33
CA ASP A 94 -10.80 17.45 -4.32
C ASP A 94 -10.11 16.83 -5.54
N GLU A 95 -9.62 17.67 -6.46
CA GLU A 95 -8.98 17.23 -7.70
C GLU A 95 -7.74 16.35 -7.45
N HIS A 96 -6.93 16.67 -6.43
CA HIS A 96 -5.74 15.91 -6.09
C HIS A 96 -6.09 14.49 -5.63
N ALA A 97 -7.10 14.35 -4.77
CA ALA A 97 -7.55 13.05 -4.27
C ALA A 97 -8.27 12.22 -5.35
N GLN A 98 -9.04 12.84 -6.26
CA GLN A 98 -9.54 12.14 -7.44
C GLN A 98 -8.39 11.65 -8.33
N ARG A 99 -7.39 12.50 -8.59
CA ARG A 99 -6.19 12.11 -9.36
C ARG A 99 -5.44 10.94 -8.72
N TYR A 100 -5.28 10.93 -7.40
CA TYR A 100 -4.67 9.80 -6.68
C TYR A 100 -5.45 8.49 -6.85
N LEU A 101 -6.78 8.55 -6.95
CA LEU A 101 -7.63 7.38 -7.18
C LEU A 101 -7.57 6.91 -8.64
N ASP A 102 -7.51 7.83 -9.60
CA ASP A 102 -7.53 7.52 -11.04
C ASP A 102 -6.16 7.07 -11.58
N GLU A 103 -5.07 7.72 -11.16
CA GLU A 103 -3.72 7.38 -11.59
C GLU A 103 -3.17 6.15 -10.86
N LYS A 104 -2.43 5.30 -11.60
CA LYS A 104 -1.72 4.17 -10.99
C LYS A 104 -0.37 4.60 -10.42
N TYR A 105 -0.14 4.35 -9.15
CA TYR A 105 1.13 4.64 -8.49
C TYR A 105 2.24 3.72 -9.00
N VAL A 106 3.42 4.26 -9.30
CA VAL A 106 4.55 3.49 -9.83
C VAL A 106 5.58 3.20 -8.74
N ILE A 107 5.88 1.91 -8.50
CA ILE A 107 6.90 1.46 -7.55
C ILE A 107 8.04 0.76 -8.30
N ARG A 108 9.29 1.06 -7.92
CA ARG A 108 10.48 0.40 -8.48
C ARG A 108 11.06 -0.64 -7.52
N MET A 109 10.95 -1.91 -7.88
CA MET A 109 11.57 -3.03 -7.16
C MET A 109 12.17 -4.06 -8.12
N SER A 110 13.07 -4.90 -7.64
CA SER A 110 13.61 -6.03 -8.39
C SER A 110 12.56 -7.12 -8.61
N ARG A 111 12.78 -7.98 -9.61
CA ARG A 111 11.91 -9.16 -9.85
C ARG A 111 11.89 -10.11 -8.65
N SER A 112 13.01 -10.23 -7.93
CA SER A 112 13.14 -11.06 -6.73
C SER A 112 12.31 -10.49 -5.58
N ALA A 113 12.41 -9.19 -5.32
CA ALA A 113 11.58 -8.51 -4.33
C ALA A 113 10.08 -8.67 -4.65
N PHE A 114 9.68 -8.41 -5.89
CA PHE A 114 8.28 -8.57 -6.31
C PHE A 114 7.77 -10.02 -6.14
N GLY A 115 8.61 -11.02 -6.40
CA GLY A 115 8.27 -12.43 -6.16
C GLY A 115 8.01 -12.74 -4.68
N LEU A 116 8.83 -12.21 -3.77
CA LEU A 116 8.63 -12.37 -2.32
C LEU A 116 7.33 -11.69 -1.85
N LEU A 117 7.05 -10.47 -2.32
CA LEU A 117 5.80 -9.76 -2.03
C LEU A 117 4.56 -10.54 -2.49
N LEU A 118 4.61 -11.11 -3.70
CA LEU A 118 3.50 -11.93 -4.21
C LEU A 118 3.30 -13.22 -3.41
N GLY A 119 4.38 -13.89 -2.98
CA GLY A 119 4.30 -15.05 -2.09
C GLY A 119 3.54 -14.73 -0.81
N TRP A 120 3.91 -13.63 -0.13
CA TRP A 120 3.25 -13.19 1.09
C TRP A 120 1.77 -12.83 0.86
N LEU A 121 1.44 -12.14 -0.24
CA LEU A 121 0.06 -11.76 -0.58
C LEU A 121 -0.85 -12.93 -0.97
N MET A 122 -0.30 -14.05 -1.44
CA MET A 122 -1.06 -15.24 -1.83
C MET A 122 -1.13 -16.27 -0.71
N GLU A 123 0.01 -16.64 -0.14
CA GLU A 123 0.15 -17.73 0.82
C GLU A 123 0.28 -17.22 2.26
N GLY A 124 0.91 -16.06 2.45
CA GLY A 124 1.37 -15.58 3.77
C GLY A 124 2.73 -16.18 4.15
N SER A 125 3.40 -16.81 3.19
CA SER A 125 4.75 -17.34 3.25
C SER A 125 5.72 -16.34 2.62
N GLY A 126 6.98 -16.35 3.08
CA GLY A 126 8.02 -15.44 2.61
C GLY A 126 7.99 -14.09 3.32
N GLY A 127 9.14 -13.66 3.82
CA GLY A 127 9.31 -12.48 4.69
C GLY A 127 10.22 -12.81 5.87
N GLU A 128 9.96 -13.95 6.50
CA GLU A 128 10.79 -14.52 7.56
C GLU A 128 12.11 -15.11 7.01
N ALA A 129 13.19 -14.94 7.75
CA ALA A 129 14.28 -15.92 7.75
C ALA A 129 13.73 -17.23 8.33
N MET A 130 13.97 -18.37 7.66
CA MET A 130 13.48 -19.69 8.08
C MET A 130 13.81 -19.96 9.56
N GLY A 131 12.81 -19.90 10.45
CA GLY A 131 12.98 -20.27 11.87
C GLY A 131 12.23 -19.45 12.92
N ALA A 132 11.58 -18.34 12.58
CA ALA A 132 10.68 -17.64 13.52
C ALA A 132 9.26 -18.24 13.43
N GLY A 133 8.72 -18.74 14.55
CA GLY A 133 7.39 -19.36 14.59
C GLY A 133 6.22 -18.37 14.49
N GLU A 134 5.02 -18.90 14.22
CA GLU A 134 3.76 -18.16 14.04
C GLU A 134 3.66 -17.29 12.79
N GLY A 135 3.80 -17.91 11.61
CA GLY A 135 3.55 -17.23 10.33
C GLY A 135 2.15 -16.60 10.23
N PHE A 136 2.02 -15.60 9.35
CA PHE A 136 0.87 -14.68 9.15
C PHE A 136 -0.46 -15.34 8.67
N GLY A 137 -0.67 -16.63 8.94
CA GLY A 137 -1.72 -17.50 8.38
C GLY A 137 -3.14 -17.36 8.94
N GLY A 138 -3.38 -16.42 9.85
CA GLY A 138 -4.70 -16.19 10.46
C GLY A 138 -5.79 -15.86 9.43
N GLU A 139 -7.03 -16.29 9.68
CA GLU A 139 -8.13 -16.10 8.71
C GLU A 139 -8.55 -14.63 8.54
N LYS A 140 -8.36 -13.81 9.58
CA LYS A 140 -8.51 -12.35 9.51
C LYS A 140 -7.40 -11.72 8.64
N ASN A 141 -6.17 -12.19 8.81
CA ASN A 141 -4.99 -11.77 8.05
C ASN A 141 -5.15 -12.04 6.55
N LYS A 142 -5.85 -13.13 6.18
CA LYS A 142 -6.20 -13.42 4.77
C LYS A 142 -7.06 -12.32 4.14
N ARG A 143 -7.96 -11.66 4.90
CA ARG A 143 -8.82 -10.57 4.39
C ARG A 143 -8.04 -9.27 4.18
N GLY A 144 -7.17 -8.93 5.14
CA GLY A 144 -6.22 -7.82 4.99
C GLY A 144 -5.36 -7.99 3.74
N ARG A 145 -4.68 -9.13 3.61
CA ARG A 145 -3.83 -9.46 2.46
C ARG A 145 -4.58 -9.52 1.14
N ALA A 146 -5.82 -10.03 1.10
CA ALA A 146 -6.65 -9.98 -0.11
C ALA A 146 -6.98 -8.55 -0.54
N THR A 147 -7.25 -7.65 0.42
CA THR A 147 -7.49 -6.22 0.15
C THR A 147 -6.25 -5.53 -0.43
N ILE A 148 -5.07 -5.79 0.15
CA ILE A 148 -3.78 -5.26 -0.35
C ILE A 148 -3.50 -5.78 -1.75
N ARG A 149 -3.74 -7.07 -2.01
CA ARG A 149 -3.55 -7.70 -3.33
C ARG A 149 -4.42 -7.06 -4.41
N ARG A 150 -5.70 -6.76 -4.10
CA ARG A 150 -6.59 -6.01 -5.00
C ARG A 150 -6.01 -4.64 -5.34
N ILE A 151 -5.64 -3.85 -4.33
CA ILE A 151 -5.09 -2.50 -4.56
C ILE A 151 -3.78 -2.57 -5.35
N LEU A 152 -2.90 -3.53 -5.06
CA LEU A 152 -1.66 -3.75 -5.81
C LEU A 152 -1.94 -4.00 -7.30
N ASN A 153 -2.89 -4.89 -7.62
CA ASN A 153 -3.26 -5.21 -8.99
C ASN A 153 -3.92 -4.04 -9.73
N ASP A 154 -4.86 -3.36 -9.05
CA ASP A 154 -5.74 -2.38 -9.69
C ASP A 154 -5.07 -1.02 -9.78
N ARG A 155 -4.31 -0.61 -8.75
CA ARG A 155 -3.81 0.76 -8.57
C ARG A 155 -2.30 0.92 -8.62
N ILE A 156 -1.51 -0.15 -8.67
CA ILE A 156 -0.04 -0.05 -8.61
C ILE A 156 0.60 -0.67 -9.86
N ILE A 157 1.61 0.01 -10.40
CA ILE A 157 2.49 -0.48 -11.45
C ILE A 157 3.84 -0.78 -10.82
N VAL A 158 4.27 -2.04 -10.88
CA VAL A 158 5.63 -2.43 -10.49
C VAL A 158 6.57 -2.32 -11.70
N ASP A 159 7.42 -1.30 -11.69
CA ASP A 159 8.49 -1.09 -12.65
C ASP A 159 9.73 -1.88 -12.23
N GLY A 160 10.09 -2.87 -13.03
CA GLY A 160 11.18 -3.79 -12.71
C GLY A 160 12.53 -3.11 -12.84
N LYS A 161 13.27 -2.96 -11.74
CA LYS A 161 14.70 -2.62 -11.80
C LYS A 161 15.43 -3.69 -12.61
N ARG A 162 15.79 -3.37 -13.86
CA ARG A 162 16.81 -4.13 -14.59
C ARG A 162 18.11 -3.97 -13.81
N HIS A 163 18.59 -5.04 -13.17
CA HIS A 163 19.94 -5.08 -12.63
C HIS A 163 20.90 -4.86 -13.80
N SER A 164 21.47 -3.66 -13.89
CA SER A 164 22.29 -3.26 -15.02
C SER A 164 23.67 -3.90 -14.93
N CYS A 165 23.83 -5.05 -15.59
CA CYS A 165 25.09 -5.37 -16.22
C CYS A 165 24.89 -5.35 -17.74
N LEU A 166 25.55 -4.39 -18.39
CA LEU A 166 25.74 -4.22 -19.84
C LEU A 166 24.55 -3.77 -20.72
N SER A 167 24.76 -2.59 -21.30
CA SER A 167 24.49 -2.21 -22.70
C SER A 167 23.10 -1.67 -23.13
N PHE A 168 23.10 -0.35 -23.37
CA PHE A 168 22.48 0.39 -24.47
C PHE A 168 20.95 0.41 -24.72
N ARG A 169 20.40 1.60 -24.40
CA ARG A 169 19.75 2.56 -25.33
C ARG A 169 18.21 2.67 -25.33
N ASN A 170 17.79 3.91 -25.08
CA ASN A 170 16.53 4.61 -25.37
C ASN A 170 15.21 3.82 -25.43
N GLN A 171 14.32 4.19 -24.51
CA GLN A 171 13.19 5.03 -24.91
C GLN A 171 12.75 5.94 -23.76
N ALA A 172 12.38 7.17 -24.09
CA ALA A 172 11.84 8.13 -23.14
C ALA A 172 10.36 7.81 -22.87
N THR A 173 9.96 7.83 -21.61
CA THR A 173 8.58 8.13 -21.21
C THR A 173 8.65 9.03 -20.00
N ASP A 174 8.23 10.28 -20.13
CA ASP A 174 7.97 11.15 -18.98
C ASP A 174 6.95 10.45 -18.08
N ARG A 175 7.43 9.99 -16.93
CA ARG A 175 6.64 9.21 -15.97
C ARG A 175 6.64 9.98 -14.68
N TRP A 176 5.58 10.79 -14.52
CA TRP A 176 5.39 11.64 -13.36
C TRP A 176 5.58 10.81 -12.08
N SER A 177 6.47 11.30 -11.23
CA SER A 177 6.70 10.79 -9.88
C SER A 177 6.43 11.97 -8.96
N PRO A 178 5.48 11.89 -8.02
CA PRO A 178 5.32 12.94 -7.02
C PRO A 178 6.60 13.08 -6.18
N PRO A 179 6.84 14.26 -5.58
CA PRO A 179 7.94 14.48 -4.64
C PRO A 179 7.82 13.63 -3.36
#